data_AF-A0A835LHH6-F1
#
_entry.id   AF-A0A835LHH6-F1
#
_cell.length_a   1.000
_cell.length_b   1.000
_cell.length_c   1.000
_cell.angle_alpha   90.00
_cell.angle_beta   90.00
_cell.angle_gamma   90.00
#
_symmetry.space_group_name_H-M   'P 1'
#
loop_
_entity.id
_entity.type
_entity.pdbx_description
1 polymer ?
#
loop_
_entity_poly.entity_id
_entity_poly.type
_entity_poly.pdbx_seq_one_letter_code
_entity_poly.pdbx_strand_id
1 'polypeptide(L)'
;MEEIYQKTQWIVGDGKSIDLWRDCWMGSWSIQQVLNLPDSSMKGVSATVNHLIHEGQWSLPTDFIQLLQTHNIPMDAFRNPVTMMPNQRVWCPGKHGDFTVASAHEEIRAKRNKIAWHKTL
;
A
#
# COMPACT_ATOMS: atom_id res chain seq x y z
N MET A 1 2.50 -12.25 10.26
CA MET A 1 3.42 -11.28 9.62
C MET A 1 2.79 -10.71 8.35
N GLU A 2 2.26 -11.56 7.45
CA GLU A 2 1.59 -11.15 6.20
C GLU A 2 0.43 -10.16 6.39
N GLU A 3 -0.43 -10.38 7.39
CA GLU A 3 -1.61 -9.54 7.66
C GLU A 3 -1.28 -8.08 8.04
N ILE A 4 -0.06 -7.83 8.54
CA ILE A 4 0.38 -6.48 8.90
C ILE A 4 0.82 -5.72 7.65
N TYR A 5 1.53 -6.38 6.72
CA TYR A 5 2.02 -5.73 5.50
C TYR A 5 0.87 -5.27 4.59
N GLN A 6 -0.22 -6.04 4.54
CA GLN A 6 -1.44 -5.67 3.79
C GLN A 6 -2.15 -4.42 4.32
N LYS A 7 -1.82 -3.99 5.55
CA LYS A 7 -2.39 -2.81 6.20
C LYS A 7 -1.40 -1.64 6.24
N THR A 8 -0.30 -1.72 5.48
CA THR A 8 0.69 -0.65 5.37
C THR A 8 0.78 -0.10 3.95
N GLN A 9 1.03 1.20 3.83
CA GLN A 9 1.27 1.89 2.57
C GLN A 9 2.64 2.57 2.61
N TRP A 10 3.25 2.75 1.45
CA TRP A 10 4.47 3.54 1.33
C TRP A 10 4.19 5.05 1.17
N ILE A 11 4.87 5.86 1.97
CA ILE A 11 5.20 7.24 1.62
C ILE A 11 6.49 7.18 0.81
N VAL A 12 6.38 7.59 -0.45
CA VAL A 12 7.48 7.50 -1.41
C VAL A 12 8.42 8.69 -1.19
N GLY A 13 9.68 8.38 -0.90
CA GLY A 13 10.79 9.34 -0.84
C GLY A 13 11.52 9.36 -2.18
N ASP A 14 12.71 8.75 -2.22
CA ASP A 14 13.47 8.54 -3.45
C ASP A 14 13.01 7.31 -4.27
N GLY A 15 12.13 6.47 -3.74
CA GLY A 15 11.58 5.30 -4.41
C GLY A 15 12.59 4.18 -4.73
N LYS A 16 13.86 4.28 -4.31
CA LYS A 16 14.90 3.31 -4.68
C LYS A 16 14.77 1.97 -3.99
N SER A 17 14.15 1.95 -2.82
CA SER A 17 13.94 0.75 -2.01
C SER A 17 12.53 0.18 -2.12
N ILE A 18 11.69 0.73 -3.00
CA ILE A 18 10.30 0.33 -3.16
C ILE A 18 10.18 -0.40 -4.50
N ASP A 19 9.72 -1.65 -4.46
CA ASP A 19 9.50 -2.44 -5.66
C ASP A 19 8.30 -1.88 -6.43
N LEU A 20 8.48 -1.63 -7.73
CA LEU A 20 7.45 -1.05 -8.57
C LEU A 20 6.19 -1.92 -8.61
N TRP A 21 6.35 -3.24 -8.66
CA TRP A 21 5.27 -4.17 -8.96
C TRP A 21 4.63 -4.78 -7.73
N ARG A 22 5.43 -5.03 -6.69
CA ARG A 22 5.07 -5.85 -5.52
C ARG A 22 4.69 -5.01 -4.31
N ASP A 23 5.23 -3.81 -4.17
CA ASP A 23 4.92 -2.95 -3.03
C ASP A 23 3.65 -2.12 -3.23
N CYS A 24 2.93 -1.89 -2.13
CA CYS A 24 1.74 -1.04 -2.09
C CYS A 24 2.12 0.45 -1.94
N TRP A 25 2.66 1.02 -3.01
CA TRP A 25 3.01 2.45 -3.06
C TRP A 25 1.88 3.32 -3.65
N MET A 26 0.93 2.69 -4.33
CA MET A 26 -0.26 3.30 -4.91
C MET A 26 -1.50 3.25 -3.99
N GLY A 27 -1.34 2.93 -2.70
CA GLY A 27 -2.46 2.72 -1.80
C GLY A 27 -2.38 1.37 -1.12
N SER A 28 -3.50 0.64 -1.08
CA SER A 28 -3.61 -0.65 -0.42
C SER A 28 -3.18 -1.84 -1.28
N TRP A 29 -3.09 -1.67 -2.60
CA TRP A 29 -2.77 -2.73 -3.55
C TRP A 29 -1.51 -2.43 -4.35
N SER A 30 -0.77 -3.48 -4.66
CA SER A 30 0.36 -3.45 -5.60
C SER A 30 -0.13 -3.60 -7.04
N ILE A 31 0.70 -3.22 -8.02
CA ILE A 31 0.37 -3.41 -9.45
C ILE A 31 0.11 -4.89 -9.75
N GLN A 32 0.92 -5.78 -9.17
CA GLN A 32 0.76 -7.23 -9.32
C GLN A 32 -0.65 -7.69 -8.91
N GLN A 33 -1.16 -7.17 -7.79
CA GLN A 33 -2.51 -7.49 -7.30
C GLN A 33 -3.60 -6.89 -8.18
N VAL A 34 -3.46 -5.64 -8.62
CA VAL A 34 -4.42 -4.95 -9.51
C VAL A 34 -4.59 -5.71 -10.83
N LEU A 35 -3.48 -6.20 -11.37
CA LEU A 35 -3.45 -6.94 -12.64
C LEU A 35 -3.65 -8.45 -12.47
N ASN A 36 -3.85 -8.92 -11.24
CA ASN A 36 -3.99 -10.34 -10.91
C ASN A 36 -2.87 -11.21 -11.53
N LEU A 37 -1.64 -10.73 -11.48
CA LEU A 37 -0.47 -11.39 -12.07
C LEU A 37 0.04 -12.49 -11.13
N PRO A 38 0.20 -13.74 -11.62
CA PRO A 38 0.74 -14.81 -10.80
C PRO A 38 2.23 -14.59 -10.51
N ASP A 39 2.71 -15.09 -9.37
CA ASP A 39 4.13 -14.95 -8.97
C ASP A 39 5.11 -15.51 -10.02
N SER A 40 4.68 -16.50 -10.80
CA SER A 40 5.46 -17.05 -11.91
C SER A 40 5.76 -16.00 -12.99
N SER A 41 4.82 -15.11 -13.29
CA SER A 41 4.99 -14.01 -14.25
C SER A 41 5.91 -12.92 -13.72
N MET A 42 6.11 -12.86 -12.40
CA MET A 42 6.98 -11.89 -11.76
C MET A 42 8.44 -12.35 -11.68
N LYS A 43 8.76 -13.58 -12.11
CA LYS A 43 10.14 -14.08 -12.10
C LYS A 43 11.01 -13.26 -13.05
N GLY A 44 12.09 -12.68 -12.54
CA GLY A 44 13.01 -11.84 -13.32
C GLY A 44 12.54 -10.41 -13.56
N VAL A 45 11.31 -10.06 -13.16
CA VAL A 45 10.82 -8.68 -13.20
C VAL A 45 11.27 -7.96 -11.94
N SER A 46 12.15 -6.98 -12.11
CA SER A 46 12.62 -6.10 -11.04
C SER A 46 12.70 -4.68 -11.57
N ALA A 47 11.95 -3.78 -10.94
CA ALA A 47 11.99 -2.36 -11.18
C ALA A 47 11.64 -1.67 -9.87
N THR A 48 12.14 -0.45 -9.69
CA THR A 48 11.88 0.34 -8.48
C THR A 48 11.04 1.55 -8.82
N VAL A 49 10.28 2.04 -7.84
CA VAL A 49 9.42 3.23 -7.99
C VAL A 49 10.23 4.46 -8.39
N ASN A 50 11.52 4.54 -8.05
CA ASN A 50 12.42 5.60 -8.50
C ASN A 50 12.41 5.83 -10.01
N HIS A 51 12.16 4.80 -10.83
CA HIS A 51 12.09 4.94 -12.29
C HIS A 51 10.90 5.77 -12.76
N LEU A 52 9.88 5.93 -11.91
CA LEU A 52 8.70 6.74 -12.15
C LEU A 52 8.80 8.13 -11.51
N ILE A 53 9.96 8.50 -10.96
CA ILE A 53 10.16 9.79 -10.31
C ILE A 53 11.15 10.60 -11.14
N HIS A 54 10.71 11.76 -11.61
CA HIS A 54 11.56 12.74 -12.29
C HIS A 54 11.42 14.09 -11.60
N GLU A 55 12.53 14.69 -11.16
CA GLU A 55 12.54 16.00 -10.46
C GLU A 55 11.57 16.08 -9.27
N GLY A 56 11.39 14.97 -8.55
CA GLY A 56 10.48 14.89 -7.39
C GLY A 56 9.00 14.89 -7.74
N GLN A 57 8.66 14.67 -9.02
CA GLN A 57 7.29 14.50 -9.49
C GLN A 57 7.11 13.12 -10.10
N TRP A 58 5.86 12.65 -10.10
CA TRP A 58 5.48 11.43 -10.80
C TRP A 58 5.62 11.62 -12.32
N SER A 59 6.43 10.78 -12.95
CA SER A 59 6.59 10.66 -14.39
C SER A 59 6.05 9.30 -14.82
N LEU A 60 4.72 9.24 -14.96
CA LEU A 60 4.01 8.00 -15.28
C LEU A 60 3.82 7.89 -16.80
N PRO A 61 4.19 6.74 -17.43
CA PRO A 61 3.90 6.50 -18.84
C PRO A 61 2.39 6.56 -19.12
N THR A 62 2.00 7.07 -20.29
CA THR A 62 0.58 7.19 -20.68
C THR A 62 -0.17 5.86 -20.59
N ASP A 63 0.44 4.77 -21.05
CA ASP A 63 -0.14 3.43 -20.99
C ASP A 63 -0.40 2.99 -19.54
N PHE A 64 0.47 3.40 -18.61
CA PHE A 64 0.30 3.12 -17.20
C PHE A 64 -0.87 3.89 -16.61
N ILE A 65 -1.02 5.17 -16.96
CA ILE A 65 -2.17 5.99 -16.55
C ILE A 65 -3.48 5.38 -17.04
N GLN A 66 -3.53 4.96 -18.31
CA GLN A 66 -4.72 4.33 -18.89
C GLN A 66 -5.07 3.01 -18.20
N LEU A 67 -4.06 2.22 -17.84
CA LEU A 67 -4.23 0.99 -17.07
C LEU A 67 -4.84 1.29 -15.69
N LEU A 68 -4.32 2.28 -14.96
CA LEU A 68 -4.87 2.68 -13.67
C LEU A 68 -6.33 3.14 -13.78
N GLN A 69 -6.65 3.94 -14.80
CA GLN A 69 -8.02 4.37 -15.08
C GLN A 69 -8.96 3.21 -15.39
N THR A 70 -8.51 2.23 -16.18
CA THR A 70 -9.26 1.01 -16.51
C THR A 70 -9.61 0.19 -15.26
N HIS A 71 -8.74 0.23 -14.25
CA HIS A 71 -8.95 -0.44 -12.97
C HIS A 71 -9.58 0.45 -11.90
N ASN A 72 -10.13 1.62 -12.27
CA ASN A 72 -10.75 2.59 -11.37
C ASN A 72 -9.84 3.03 -10.20
N ILE A 73 -8.53 3.11 -10.44
CA ILE A 73 -7.57 3.56 -9.43
C ILE A 73 -7.48 5.10 -9.48
N PRO A 74 -7.90 5.79 -8.40
CA PRO A 74 -7.86 7.25 -8.34
C PRO A 74 -6.41 7.75 -8.32
N MET A 75 -6.02 8.49 -9.36
CA MET A 75 -4.68 9.10 -9.48
C MET A 75 -4.43 10.18 -8.42
N ASP A 76 -5.49 10.85 -7.97
CA ASP A 76 -5.50 11.86 -6.92
C ASP A 76 -5.23 11.29 -5.53
N ALA A 77 -5.33 9.96 -5.36
CA ALA A 77 -4.93 9.28 -4.14
C ALA A 77 -3.41 9.17 -3.98
N PHE A 78 -2.63 9.41 -5.05
CA PHE A 78 -1.18 9.37 -4.97
C PHE A 78 -0.65 10.67 -4.37
N ARG A 79 -0.04 10.55 -3.19
CA ARG A 79 0.80 11.62 -2.67
C ARG A 79 2.01 11.78 -3.57
N ASN A 80 2.39 13.03 -3.86
CA ASN A 80 3.65 13.29 -4.56
C ASN A 80 4.84 12.75 -3.76
N PRO A 81 5.90 12.27 -4.42
CA PRO A 81 7.10 11.80 -3.72
C PRO A 81 7.74 12.94 -2.93
N VAL A 82 8.21 12.64 -1.71
CA VAL A 82 8.96 13.58 -0.87
C VAL A 82 10.44 13.22 -0.97
N THR A 83 11.06 13.52 -2.11
CA THR A 83 12.42 13.05 -2.48
C THR A 83 13.54 13.49 -1.53
N MET A 84 13.30 14.50 -0.69
CA MET A 84 14.23 14.93 0.36
C MET A 84 14.20 14.03 1.60
N MET A 85 13.30 13.05 1.65
CA MET A 85 13.14 12.12 2.77
C MET A 85 13.36 10.67 2.29
N PRO A 86 13.81 9.77 3.18
CA PRO A 86 13.85 8.34 2.87
C PRO A 86 12.43 7.78 2.69
N ASN A 87 12.33 6.64 2.00
CA ASN A 87 11.07 5.90 1.88
C ASN A 87 10.57 5.48 3.26
N GLN A 88 9.28 5.69 3.53
CA GLN A 88 8.67 5.35 4.81
C GLN A 88 7.46 4.44 4.60
N ARG A 89 7.30 3.45 5.48
CA ARG A 89 6.12 2.59 5.50
C ARG A 89 5.21 3.02 6.65
N VAL A 90 3.95 3.31 6.34
CA VAL A 90 2.96 3.85 7.28
C VAL A 90 1.81 2.87 7.44
N TRP A 91 1.27 2.78 8.66
CA TRP A 91 0.14 1.93 8.99
C TRP A 91 -1.18 2.66 8.69
N CYS A 92 -1.93 2.18 7.69
CA CYS A 92 -3.12 2.88 7.20
C CYS A 92 -4.49 2.56 7.84
N PRO A 93 -4.71 1.51 8.66
CA PRO A 93 -6.05 1.25 9.21
C PRO A 93 -6.40 2.15 10.41
N GLY A 94 -5.44 2.87 10.99
CA GLY A 94 -5.71 3.90 12.00
C GLY A 94 -6.10 5.23 11.35
N LYS A 95 -7.12 5.92 11.88
CA LYS A 95 -7.57 7.25 11.40
C LYS A 95 -6.47 8.33 11.36
N HIS A 96 -5.37 8.11 12.07
CA HIS A 96 -4.24 9.04 12.19
C HIS A 96 -2.93 8.49 11.60
N GLY A 97 -2.91 7.26 11.06
CA GLY A 97 -1.68 6.66 10.54
C GLY A 97 -0.72 6.08 11.59
N ASP A 98 -1.08 6.18 12.88
CA ASP A 98 -0.21 5.73 13.97
C ASP A 98 -0.26 4.22 14.17
N PHE A 99 0.91 3.58 14.14
CA PHE A 99 1.08 2.20 14.55
C PHE A 99 1.24 2.13 16.07
N THR A 100 0.30 1.49 16.76
CA THR A 100 0.42 1.13 18.17
C THR A 100 0.19 -0.37 18.32
N VAL A 101 0.80 -0.98 19.33
CA VAL A 101 0.56 -2.42 19.61
C VAL A 101 -0.93 -2.68 19.85
N ALA A 102 -1.64 -1.74 20.49
CA ALA A 102 -3.07 -1.84 20.73
C ALA A 102 -3.89 -1.78 19.43
N SER A 103 -3.59 -0.86 18.51
CA SER A 103 -4.30 -0.75 17.23
C SER A 103 -4.02 -1.96 16.33
N ALA A 104 -2.78 -2.44 16.28
CA ALA A 104 -2.43 -3.66 15.55
C ALA A 104 -3.17 -4.89 16.12
N HIS A 105 -3.19 -5.04 17.46
CA HIS A 105 -3.91 -6.13 18.11
C HIS A 105 -5.43 -6.07 17.88
N GLU A 106 -6.04 -4.88 17.96
CA GLU A 106 -7.47 -4.68 17.68
C GLU A 106 -7.83 -5.04 16.23
N GLU A 107 -6.92 -4.78 15.30
CA GLU A 107 -7.10 -5.04 13.87
C GLU A 107 -6.84 -6.49 13.45
N ILE A 108 -6.05 -7.24 14.20
CA ILE A 108 -5.70 -8.65 13.93
C ILE A 108 -6.58 -9.61 14.73
N ARG A 109 -7.08 -9.20 15.91
CA ARG A 109 -7.83 -10.11 16.78
C ARG A 109 -9.09 -10.64 16.09
N ALA A 110 -9.39 -11.92 16.30
CA ALA A 110 -10.68 -12.48 15.98
C ALA A 110 -11.77 -11.77 16.80
N LYS A 111 -12.56 -10.90 16.15
CA LYS A 111 -13.65 -10.17 16.80
C LYS A 111 -14.71 -11.18 17.24
N ARG A 112 -14.83 -11.37 18.56
CA ARG A 112 -15.91 -12.16 19.17
C ARG A 112 -17.08 -11.24 19.50
N ASN A 113 -18.29 -11.73 19.28
CA ASN A 113 -19.49 -11.02 19.71
C ASN A 113 -19.45 -10.82 21.22
N LYS A 114 -19.68 -9.58 21.67
CA LYS A 114 -19.81 -9.27 23.09
C LYS A 114 -21.13 -9.87 23.58
N ILE A 115 -21.06 -10.98 24.30
CA ILE A 115 -22.24 -11.58 24.93
C ILE A 115 -22.51 -10.80 26.23
N ALA A 116 -23.68 -10.16 26.30
CA ALA A 116 -24.16 -9.54 27.53
C ALA A 116 -24.70 -10.64 28.45
N TRP A 117 -23.82 -11.15 29.32
CA TRP A 117 -24.11 -12.24 30.26
C TRP A 117 -25.28 -11.95 31.23
N HIS A 118 -25.69 -10.69 31.39
CA HIS A 118 -26.75 -10.27 32.31
C HIS A 118 -28.15 -10.15 31.68
N LYS A 119 -28.31 -10.46 30.38
CA LYS A 119 -29.62 -10.45 29.70
C LYS A 119 -30.29 -11.82 29.64
N THR A 120 -29.90 -12.75 30.52
CA THR A 120 -30.44 -14.12 30.57
C THR A 120 -30.77 -14.54 32.00
N LEU A 121 -31.25 -13.59 32.82
CA LEU A 121 -31.91 -13.87 34.09
C LEU A 121 -33.25 -13.13 34.13
#